data_AF-A0A843C3U3-F1
#
_entry.id   AF-A0A843C3U3-F1
#
_cell.length_a   1.000
_cell.length_b   1.000
_cell.length_c   1.000
_cell.angle_alpha   90.00
_cell.angle_beta   90.00
_cell.angle_gamma   90.00
#
_symmetry.space_group_name_H-M   'P 1'
#
loop_
_entity.id
_entity.type
_entity.pdbx_description
1 polymer ?
#
loop_
_entity_poly.entity_id
_entity_poly.type
_entity_poly.pdbx_seq_one_letter_code
_entity_poly.pdbx_strand_id
1 'polypeptide(L)' 'MNLLEKKRASFIMSKRVTIMIDDDLDKKIRLIQAKKIQDTNKIVSFSEIINETLRKNLKK' A
#
# COMPACT_ATOMS: atom_id res chain seq x y z
N MET A 1 31.32 -5.97 -1.48
CA MET A 1 29.97 -5.57 -1.96
C MET A 1 29.89 -4.06 -1.95
N ASN A 2 29.68 -3.45 -3.12
CA ASN A 2 29.80 -2.00 -3.28
C ASN A 2 28.55 -1.27 -2.78
N LEU A 3 28.73 -0.03 -2.35
CA LEU A 3 27.67 0.86 -1.84
C LEU A 3 26.50 1.03 -2.84
N LEU A 4 26.78 0.90 -4.14
CA LEU A 4 25.81 0.90 -5.24
C LEU A 4 24.89 -0.33 -5.23
N GLU A 5 25.35 -1.48 -4.76
CA GLU A 5 24.54 -2.70 -4.63
C GLU A 5 23.63 -2.62 -3.40
N LYS A 6 24.14 -2.07 -2.29
CA LYS A 6 23.32 -1.73 -1.10
C LYS A 6 22.21 -0.73 -1.43
N LYS A 7 22.46 0.22 -2.34
CA LYS A 7 21.47 1.23 -2.75
C LYS A 7 20.39 0.70 -3.70
N ARG A 8 20.58 -0.47 -4.30
CA ARG A 8 19.58 -1.16 -5.14
C ARG A 8 18.59 -2.01 -4.33
N ALA A 9 18.98 -2.48 -3.14
CA ALA A 9 18.14 -3.32 -2.28
C ALA A 9 16.94 -2.58 -1.64
N SER A 10 16.91 -1.24 -1.70
CA SER A 10 15.81 -0.42 -1.17
C SER A 10 14.75 -0.05 -2.22
N PHE A 11 14.86 -0.55 -3.45
CA PHE A 11 13.71 -0.56 -4.36
C PHE A 11 12.68 -1.52 -3.77
N ILE A 12 11.55 -1.01 -3.30
CA ILE A 12 10.48 -1.77 -2.65
C ILE A 12 10.12 -2.95 -3.56
N MET A 13 10.64 -4.15 -3.26
CA MET A 13 10.30 -5.37 -3.99
C MET A 13 8.88 -5.73 -3.61
N SER A 14 7.93 -5.14 -4.33
CA SER A 14 6.52 -5.48 -4.22
C SER A 14 6.33 -6.87 -4.81
N LYS A 15 6.16 -7.87 -3.94
CA LYS A 15 5.76 -9.22 -4.34
C LYS A 15 4.24 -9.26 -4.45
N ARG A 16 3.71 -9.97 -5.45
CA ARG A 16 2.28 -10.28 -5.50
C ARG A 16 1.92 -11.24 -4.36
N VAL A 17 0.96 -10.84 -3.54
CA VAL A 17 0.45 -11.64 -2.41
C VAL A 17 -1.07 -11.63 -2.49
N THR A 18 -1.67 -12.81 -2.42
CA THR A 18 -3.12 -12.95 -2.29
C THR A 18 -3.46 -12.95 -0.81
N ILE A 19 -4.40 -12.09 -0.42
CA ILE A 19 -4.94 -12.03 0.94
C ILE A 19 -6.46 -12.16 0.87
N MET A 20 -7.03 -12.86 1.84
CA MET A 20 -8.48 -12.84 2.07
C MET A 20 -8.78 -11.67 3.02
N ILE A 21 -9.78 -10.88 2.69
CA ILE A 21 -10.23 -9.73 3.50
C ILE A 21 -11.74 -9.83 3.61
N ASP A 22 -12.28 -9.51 4.78
CA ASP A 22 -13.72 -9.47 4.99
C ASP A 22 -14.38 -8.38 4.12
N ASP A 23 -15.62 -8.62 3.70
CA ASP A 23 -16.36 -7.74 2.79
C ASP A 23 -16.55 -6.32 3.35
N ASP A 24 -16.75 -6.19 4.65
CA ASP A 24 -16.89 -4.88 5.30
C ASP A 24 -15.56 -4.09 5.29
N LEU A 25 -14.43 -4.78 5.44
CA LEU A 25 -13.10 -4.19 5.34
C LEU A 25 -12.77 -3.79 3.90
N ASP A 26 -13.08 -4.61 2.89
CA ASP A 26 -12.90 -4.25 1.48
C ASP A 26 -13.66 -2.96 1.14
N LYS A 27 -14.93 -2.86 1.54
CA LYS A 27 -15.75 -1.65 1.35
C LYS A 27 -15.12 -0.42 2.01
N LYS A 28 -14.67 -0.53 3.26
CA LYS A 28 -13.97 0.56 3.96
C LYS A 28 -12.70 1.00 3.24
N ILE A 29 -11.89 0.05 2.75
CA ILE A 29 -10.66 0.34 2.00
C ILE A 29 -10.97 1.07 0.69
N ARG A 30 -12.04 0.68 -0.04
CA ARG A 30 -12.48 1.39 -1.26
C ARG A 30 -12.96 2.81 -0.98
N LEU A 31 -13.68 3.02 0.13
CA LEU A 31 -14.09 4.36 0.54
C LEU A 31 -12.88 5.25 0.85
N ILE A 32 -11.86 4.70 1.52
CA ILE A 32 -10.60 5.41 1.79
C ILE A 32 -9.89 5.76 0.48
N GLN A 33 -9.85 4.84 -0.49
CA GLN A 33 -9.29 5.07 -1.82
C GLN A 33 -10.00 6.23 -2.53
N ALA A 34 -11.33 6.18 -2.62
CA ALA A 34 -12.15 7.19 -3.27
C ALA A 34 -11.93 8.57 -2.64
N LYS A 35 -11.95 8.65 -1.30
CA LYS A 35 -11.67 9.87 -0.55
C LYS A 35 -10.28 10.42 -0.85
N LYS A 36 -9.25 9.57 -0.89
CA LYS A 36 -7.87 10.01 -1.18
C LYS A 36 -7.72 10.51 -2.61
N ILE A 37 -8.40 9.91 -3.58
CA ILE A 37 -8.43 10.40 -4.97
C ILE A 37 -9.05 11.80 -5.02
N GLN A 38 -10.18 12.00 -4.32
CA GLN A 38 -10.86 13.29 -4.24
C GLN A 38 -9.99 14.36 -3.57
N ASP A 39 -9.38 14.04 -2.42
CA ASP A 39 -8.61 15.01 -1.64
C ASP A 39 -7.28 15.39 -2.32
N THR A 40 -6.66 14.47 -3.06
CA THR A 40 -5.30 14.68 -3.62
C THR A 40 -5.27 14.94 -5.12
N ASN A 41 -6.39 14.75 -5.84
CA ASN A 41 -6.48 14.75 -7.30
C ASN A 41 -5.45 13.82 -7.98
N LYS A 42 -4.96 12.79 -7.27
CA LYS A 42 -4.03 11.79 -7.80
C LYS A 42 -4.72 10.45 -7.95
N ILE A 43 -4.31 9.71 -8.96
CA ILE A 43 -4.72 8.32 -9.14
C ILE A 43 -4.01 7.49 -8.09
N VAL A 44 -4.78 6.86 -7.20
CA VAL A 44 -4.26 5.98 -6.15
C VAL A 44 -4.80 4.57 -6.36
N SER A 45 -3.93 3.57 -6.27
CA SER A 45 -4.32 2.16 -6.46
C SER A 45 -4.86 1.52 -5.17
N PHE A 46 -5.68 0.49 -5.30
CA PHE A 46 -6.22 -0.24 -4.15
C PHE A 46 -5.11 -0.90 -3.31
N SER A 47 -4.10 -1.49 -3.96
CA SER A 47 -2.95 -2.10 -3.29
C SER A 47 -2.09 -1.08 -2.54
N GLU A 48 -2.00 0.16 -3.03
CA GLU A 48 -1.34 1.25 -2.31
C GLU A 48 -2.07 1.59 -1.01
N ILE A 49 -3.40 1.74 -1.04
CA ILE A 49 -4.21 2.00 0.16
C ILE A 49 -4.09 0.86 1.17
N ILE A 50 -4.12 -0.40 0.72
CA ILE A 50 -3.91 -1.56 1.60
C ILE A 50 -2.56 -1.44 2.31
N ASN A 51 -1.48 -1.24 1.54
CA ASN A 51 -0.13 -1.18 2.09
C ASN A 51 0.03 -0.01 3.06
N GLU A 52 -0.52 1.16 2.75
CA GLU A 52 -0.51 2.30 3.66
C GLU A 52 -1.28 2.02 4.96
N THR A 53 -2.46 1.40 4.84
CA THR A 53 -3.30 1.05 5.99
C THR A 53 -2.59 0.05 6.90
N LEU A 54 -1.96 -0.97 6.33
CA LEU A 54 -1.17 -1.95 7.08
C LEU A 54 0.05 -1.29 7.74
N ARG A 55 0.82 -0.48 7.01
CA ARG A 55 2.01 0.21 7.54
C ARG A 55 1.69 1.18 8.68
N LYS A 56 0.52 1.81 8.66
CA LYS A 56 0.07 2.70 9.75
C LYS A 56 -0.20 1.92 11.04
N ASN A 57 -0.72 0.71 10.94
CA ASN A 57 -1.17 -0.07 12.10
C ASN A 57 -0.13 -1.10 12.60
N LEU A 58 0.82 -1.51 11.76
CA LEU A 58 1.83 -2.53 12.10
C LEU A 58 3.15 -1.93 12.64
N LYS A 59 3.14 -0.70 13.18
CA LYS A 59 4.32 -0.16 13.87
C LYS A 59 4.61 -1.01 15.11
N LYS A 60 5.74 -1.74 15.08
CA LYS A 60 6.34 -2.36 16.27
C LYS A 60 7.10 -1.32 17.08
#